data_AF-A0AAE6W959-F1
#
_entry.id   AF-A0AAE6W959-F1
#
_cell.length_a   1.000
_cell.length_b   1.000
_cell.length_c   1.000
_cell.angle_alpha   90.00
_cell.angle_beta   90.00
_cell.angle_gamma   90.00
#
_symmetry.space_group_name_H-M   'P 1'
#
loop_
_entity.id
_entity.type
_entity.pdbx_description
1 polymer ?
#
loop_
_entity_poly.entity_id
_entity_poly.type
_entity_poly.pdbx_seq_one_letter_code
_entity_poly.pdbx_strand_id
1 'polypeptide(L)'
;MTPTLPRTVRAVDTAQLLDLAQEAAMHGFSQRLPVDWLQEHLAAEATHYLVPTIVQHLRHRPDMPQQWRCRQLLTVRTGEQIWGLLDILPDTFDKIPETLDAASKKDIVTRLGQAVTQREWSERMSPEEMPRN
;
A
#
# COMPACT_ATOMS: atom_id res chain seq x y z
N MET A 1 11.29 -22.50 -9.62
CA MET A 1 10.03 -22.57 -8.85
C MET A 1 9.22 -21.33 -9.20
N THR A 2 7.94 -21.47 -9.52
CA THR A 2 7.07 -20.31 -9.78
C THR A 2 6.89 -19.55 -8.47
N PRO A 3 7.11 -18.23 -8.41
CA PRO A 3 6.94 -17.47 -7.19
C PRO A 3 5.50 -17.56 -6.73
N THR A 4 5.29 -18.01 -5.50
CA THR A 4 3.94 -18.14 -4.94
C THR A 4 3.67 -16.92 -4.08
N LEU A 5 2.54 -16.25 -4.31
CA LEU A 5 2.13 -15.14 -3.45
C LEU A 5 1.70 -15.68 -2.09
N PRO A 6 2.21 -15.14 -0.98
CA PRO A 6 1.74 -15.52 0.34
C PRO A 6 0.31 -14.99 0.52
N ARG A 7 -0.58 -15.86 1.02
CA ARG A 7 -1.99 -15.52 1.28
C ARG A 7 -2.13 -14.96 2.70
N THR A 8 -1.45 -13.86 2.99
CA THR A 8 -1.41 -13.24 4.32
C THR A 8 -1.58 -11.73 4.26
N VAL A 9 -1.70 -11.11 5.44
CA VAL A 9 -1.73 -9.67 5.64
C VAL A 9 -0.60 -9.32 6.60
N ARG A 10 0.18 -8.29 6.25
CA ARG A 10 1.20 -7.73 7.14
C ARG A 10 0.75 -6.38 7.67
N ALA A 11 0.97 -6.16 8.95
CA ALA A 11 0.79 -4.85 9.60
C ALA A 11 2.14 -4.14 9.62
N VAL A 12 2.14 -2.86 9.24
CA VAL A 12 3.32 -1.98 9.28
C VAL A 12 2.91 -0.65 9.89
N ASP A 13 3.82 -0.01 10.62
CA ASP A 13 3.64 1.39 11.01
C ASP A 13 3.95 2.34 9.83
N THR A 14 3.70 3.63 10.01
CA THR A 14 3.94 4.64 8.98
C THR A 14 5.41 4.77 8.61
N ALA A 15 6.34 4.67 9.55
CA ALA A 15 7.78 4.76 9.27
C ALA A 15 8.24 3.59 8.38
N GLN A 16 7.89 2.36 8.74
CA GLN A 16 8.15 1.16 7.94
C GLN A 16 7.51 1.28 6.54
N LEU A 17 6.30 1.81 6.44
CA LEU A 17 5.65 2.00 5.14
C LEU A 17 6.40 2.99 4.25
N LEU A 18 6.92 4.08 4.82
CA LEU A 18 7.73 5.06 4.10
C LEU A 18 9.05 4.46 3.63
N ASP A 19 9.71 3.64 4.45
CA ASP A 19 10.92 2.92 4.07
C ASP A 19 10.66 1.98 2.87
N LEU A 20 9.54 1.26 2.89
CA LEU A 20 9.12 0.40 1.78
C LEU A 20 8.85 1.19 0.50
N ALA A 21 8.20 2.35 0.60
CA ALA A 21 7.95 3.23 -0.53
C ALA A 21 9.26 3.81 -1.10
N GLN A 22 10.20 4.16 -0.22
CA GLN A 22 11.52 4.65 -0.60
C GLN A 22 12.36 3.56 -1.30
N GLU A 23 12.33 2.31 -0.81
CA GLU A 23 12.96 1.17 -1.47
C GLU A 23 12.37 0.96 -2.87
N ALA A 24 11.03 0.99 -2.99
CA ALA A 24 10.36 0.90 -4.28
C ALA A 24 10.79 2.03 -5.24
N ALA A 25 11.00 3.25 -4.74
CA ALA A 25 11.53 4.36 -5.53
C ALA A 25 12.95 4.12 -6.01
N MET A 26 13.83 3.63 -5.14
CA MET A 26 15.22 3.31 -5.48
C MET A 26 15.32 2.23 -6.56
N HIS A 27 14.42 1.24 -6.54
CA HIS A 27 14.35 0.23 -7.57
C HIS A 27 13.57 0.68 -8.83
N GLY A 28 12.95 1.86 -8.84
CA GLY A 28 12.13 2.32 -9.95
C GLY A 28 10.86 1.49 -10.16
N PHE A 29 10.30 0.96 -9.07
CA PHE A 29 9.04 0.24 -9.03
C PHE A 29 7.84 1.19 -9.09
N SER A 30 6.66 0.63 -9.40
CA SER A 30 5.43 1.42 -9.37
C SER A 30 4.97 1.64 -7.93
N GLN A 31 4.99 2.89 -7.47
CA GLN A 31 4.51 3.27 -6.14
C GLN A 31 3.05 3.74 -6.12
N ARG A 32 2.49 4.16 -7.26
CA ARG A 32 1.17 4.84 -7.45
C ARG A 32 0.92 6.09 -6.58
N LEU A 33 1.37 6.09 -5.34
CA LEU A 33 1.40 7.19 -4.38
C LEU A 33 2.88 7.49 -4.07
N PRO A 34 3.37 8.68 -4.42
CA PRO A 34 4.74 9.10 -4.12
C PRO A 34 5.06 9.15 -2.60
N VAL A 35 6.34 9.01 -2.23
CA VAL A 35 6.80 9.02 -0.83
C VAL A 35 6.41 10.31 -0.10
N ASP A 36 6.61 11.46 -0.75
CA ASP A 36 6.23 12.78 -0.23
C ASP A 36 4.72 12.89 0.00
N TRP A 37 3.91 12.34 -0.91
CA TRP A 37 2.46 12.26 -0.71
C TRP A 37 2.11 11.43 0.53
N LEU A 38 2.74 10.27 0.74
CA LEU A 38 2.51 9.43 1.91
C LEU A 38 2.91 10.16 3.20
N GLN A 39 4.04 10.85 3.22
CA GLN A 39 4.49 11.64 4.37
C GLN A 39 3.49 12.75 4.74
N GLU A 40 2.94 13.43 3.73
CA GLU A 40 1.99 14.52 3.92
C GLU A 40 0.62 14.03 4.39
N HIS A 41 0.14 12.87 3.93
CA HIS A 41 -1.26 12.48 4.09
C HIS A 41 -1.51 11.35 5.09
N LEU A 42 -0.51 10.54 5.44
CA LEU A 42 -0.68 9.46 6.41
C LEU A 42 -0.65 9.97 7.85
N ALA A 43 -1.44 9.31 8.71
CA ALA A 43 -1.38 9.52 10.14
C ALA A 43 -0.07 8.94 10.70
N ALA A 44 0.74 9.75 11.38
CA ALA A 44 2.12 9.42 11.75
C ALA A 44 2.28 8.17 12.64
N GLU A 45 1.32 7.92 13.53
CA GLU A 45 1.36 6.83 14.51
C GLU A 45 0.30 5.75 14.19
N ALA A 46 0.01 5.54 12.90
CA ALA A 46 -1.01 4.60 12.48
C ALA A 46 -0.43 3.26 12.03
N THR A 47 -1.25 2.22 12.13
CA THR A 47 -0.99 0.94 11.47
C THR A 47 -1.63 0.92 10.09
N HIS A 48 -0.87 0.44 9.12
CA HIS A 48 -1.28 0.20 7.74
C HIS A 48 -1.15 -1.29 7.42
N TYR A 49 -1.83 -1.73 6.38
CA TYR A 49 -1.88 -3.15 6.04
C TYR A 49 -1.51 -3.42 4.60
N LEU A 50 -0.69 -4.45 4.39
CA LEU A 50 -0.21 -4.88 3.08
C LEU A 50 -0.75 -6.28 2.76
N VAL A 51 -1.31 -6.44 1.55
CA VAL A 51 -1.82 -7.72 1.04
C VAL A 51 -1.21 -7.99 -0.33
N PRO A 52 -0.28 -8.96 -0.46
CA PRO A 52 0.27 -9.35 -1.76
C PRO A 52 -0.82 -9.92 -2.67
N THR A 53 -0.86 -9.47 -3.92
CA THR A 53 -1.94 -9.82 -4.87
C THR A 53 -1.47 -10.24 -6.24
N ILE A 54 -0.32 -9.75 -6.71
CA ILE A 54 0.20 -10.06 -8.04
C ILE A 54 1.72 -10.18 -7.98
N VAL A 55 2.28 -11.23 -8.58
CA VAL A 55 3.71 -11.27 -8.89
C VAL A 55 3.92 -10.46 -10.17
N GLN A 56 4.64 -9.35 -10.06
CA GLN A 56 4.93 -8.50 -11.20
C GLN A 56 6.19 -9.01 -11.90
N HIS A 57 6.05 -9.30 -13.19
CA HIS A 57 7.16 -9.65 -14.06
C HIS A 57 7.21 -8.67 -15.23
N LEU A 58 8.16 -7.73 -15.18
CA LEU A 58 8.33 -6.72 -16.22
C LEU A 58 9.09 -7.33 -17.40
N ARG A 59 8.35 -7.93 -18.35
CA ARG A 59 8.94 -8.57 -19.55
C ARG A 59 9.89 -7.66 -20.35
N HIS A 60 9.69 -6.34 -20.28
CA HIS A 60 10.50 -5.34 -20.97
C HIS A 60 11.75 -4.90 -20.18
N ARG A 61 11.88 -5.31 -18.90
CA ARG A 61 13.06 -5.08 -18.05
C ARG A 61 13.41 -6.36 -17.28
N PRO A 62 14.00 -7.37 -17.95
CA PRO A 62 14.26 -8.68 -17.35
C PRO A 62 15.27 -8.65 -16.20
N ASP A 63 16.16 -7.65 -16.17
CA ASP A 63 17.15 -7.47 -15.10
C ASP A 63 16.56 -6.85 -13.82
N MET A 64 15.29 -6.42 -13.86
CA MET A 64 14.62 -5.89 -12.69
C MET A 64 14.33 -7.02 -11.69
N PRO A 65 14.60 -6.80 -10.39
CA PRO A 65 14.22 -7.76 -9.39
C PRO A 65 12.71 -8.01 -9.42
N GLN A 66 12.33 -9.25 -9.19
CA GLN A 66 10.93 -9.63 -9.09
C GLN A 66 10.28 -8.90 -7.92
N GLN A 67 9.12 -8.32 -8.16
CA GLN A 67 8.37 -7.55 -7.16
C GLN A 67 6.97 -8.16 -6.96
N TRP A 68 6.43 -8.02 -5.75
CA TRP A 68 5.05 -8.32 -5.42
C TRP A 68 4.25 -7.03 -5.34
N ARG A 69 3.15 -6.96 -6.09
CA ARG A 69 2.17 -5.89 -5.95
C ARG A 69 1.30 -6.14 -4.73
N CYS A 70 1.46 -5.29 -3.74
CA CYS A 70 0.65 -5.28 -2.53
C CYS A 70 -0.48 -4.26 -2.67
N ARG A 71 -1.72 -4.68 -2.39
CA ARG A 71 -2.80 -3.76 -2.05
C ARG A 71 -2.58 -3.26 -0.63
N GLN A 72 -2.87 -1.98 -0.41
CA GLN A 72 -2.63 -1.31 0.86
C GLN A 72 -3.95 -0.80 1.44
N LEU A 73 -4.17 -1.03 2.73
CA LEU A 73 -5.15 -0.29 3.51
C LEU A 73 -4.39 0.76 4.32
N LEU A 74 -4.49 2.00 3.89
CA LEU A 74 -3.76 3.15 4.44
C LEU A 74 -4.68 3.94 5.37
N THR A 75 -4.13 4.46 6.45
CA THR A 75 -4.87 5.29 7.40
C THR A 75 -4.36 6.72 7.25
N VAL A 76 -5.19 7.62 6.72
CA VAL A 76 -4.82 9.02 6.50
C VAL A 76 -4.95 9.83 7.78
N ARG A 77 -4.41 11.06 7.80
CA ARG A 77 -4.44 11.97 8.97
C ARG A 77 -5.84 12.26 9.52
N THR A 78 -6.88 12.15 8.70
CA THR A 78 -8.29 12.30 9.13
C THR A 78 -8.80 11.08 9.90
N GLY A 79 -8.03 9.99 9.97
CA GLY A 79 -8.43 8.70 10.53
C GLY A 79 -9.20 7.81 9.55
N GLU A 80 -9.57 8.34 8.36
CA GLU A 80 -10.18 7.54 7.30
C GLU A 80 -9.21 6.48 6.78
N GLN A 81 -9.76 5.35 6.31
CA GLN A 81 -8.99 4.32 5.63
C GLN A 81 -9.21 4.38 4.12
N ILE A 82 -8.12 4.39 3.37
CA ILE A 82 -8.12 4.43 1.90
C ILE A 82 -7.36 3.26 1.31
N TRP A 83 -7.66 2.97 0.05
CA TRP A 83 -7.03 1.93 -0.73
C TRP A 83 -5.84 2.47 -1.55
N GLY A 84 -4.71 1.76 -1.49
CA GLY A 84 -3.48 2.06 -2.24
C GLY A 84 -2.82 0.82 -2.85
N LEU A 85 -1.71 1.02 -3.57
CA LEU A 85 -0.89 -0.03 -4.16
C LEU A 85 0.58 0.31 -4.02
N LEU A 86 1.40 -0.70 -3.70
CA LEU A 86 2.85 -0.59 -3.68
C LEU A 86 3.47 -1.90 -4.16
N ASP A 87 4.47 -1.79 -5.04
CA ASP A 87 5.29 -2.92 -5.45
C ASP A 87 6.49 -3.04 -4.49
N ILE A 88 6.70 -4.22 -3.90
CA ILE A 88 7.71 -4.49 -2.86
C ILE A 88 8.53 -5.73 -3.25
N LEU A 89 9.80 -5.81 -2.83
CA LEU A 89 10.59 -7.03 -2.95
C LEU A 89 10.02 -8.17 -2.06
N PRO A 90 9.95 -9.42 -2.56
CA PRO A 90 9.56 -10.58 -1.75
C PRO A 90 10.37 -10.71 -0.46
N ASP A 91 11.70 -10.61 -0.56
CA ASP A 91 12.62 -10.74 0.59
C ASP A 91 12.40 -9.64 1.65
N THR A 92 11.99 -8.44 1.23
CA THR A 92 11.66 -7.36 2.14
C THR A 92 10.30 -7.62 2.81
N PHE A 93 9.30 -8.08 2.06
CA PHE A 93 7.99 -8.45 2.61
C PHE A 93 8.09 -9.58 3.64
N ASP A 94 8.90 -10.60 3.38
CA ASP A 94 9.05 -11.76 4.26
C ASP A 94 9.70 -11.43 5.60
N LYS A 95 10.43 -10.30 5.69
CA LYS A 95 10.99 -9.79 6.96
C LYS A 95 9.94 -9.10 7.83
N ILE A 96 8.78 -8.73 7.28
CA ILE A 96 7.72 -8.07 8.05
C ILE A 96 7.05 -9.11 8.96
N PRO A 97 6.96 -8.92 10.28
CA PRO A 97 6.40 -9.91 11.20
C PRO A 97 4.93 -10.27 10.93
N GLU A 98 4.53 -11.52 11.24
CA GLU A 98 3.13 -11.97 11.08
C GLU A 98 2.38 -11.82 12.40
N THR A 99 2.01 -10.60 12.74
CA THR A 99 1.42 -10.30 14.06
C THR A 99 -0.10 -10.51 14.13
N LEU A 100 -0.77 -10.62 12.98
CA LEU A 100 -2.21 -10.68 12.90
C LEU A 100 -2.74 -12.12 12.97
N ASP A 101 -3.80 -12.32 13.74
CA ASP A 101 -4.56 -13.57 13.72
C ASP A 101 -5.43 -13.70 12.45
N ALA A 102 -6.04 -14.88 12.27
CA ALA A 102 -6.86 -15.15 11.09
C ALA A 102 -8.13 -14.28 10.99
N ALA A 103 -8.73 -13.93 12.14
CA ALA A 103 -9.95 -13.11 12.18
C ALA A 103 -9.64 -11.67 11.74
N SER A 104 -8.57 -11.10 12.28
CA SER A 104 -8.07 -9.77 11.93
C SER A 104 -7.70 -9.69 10.46
N LYS A 105 -6.99 -10.70 9.91
CA LYS A 105 -6.67 -10.78 8.48
C LYS A 105 -7.94 -10.73 7.61
N LYS A 106 -8.97 -11.50 7.97
CA LYS A 106 -10.24 -11.52 7.24
C LYS A 106 -10.97 -10.17 7.30
N ASP A 107 -11.00 -9.55 8.46
CA ASP A 107 -11.59 -8.22 8.64
C ASP A 107 -10.87 -7.16 7.78
N ILE A 108 -9.53 -7.15 7.80
CA ILE A 108 -8.73 -6.21 7.01
C ILE A 108 -8.95 -6.39 5.51
N VAL A 109 -9.02 -7.64 5.03
CA VAL A 109 -9.33 -7.91 3.61
C VAL A 109 -10.74 -7.41 3.24
N THR A 110 -11.71 -7.55 4.13
CA THR A 110 -13.06 -7.00 3.94
C THR A 110 -13.01 -5.47 3.84
N ARG A 111 -12.37 -4.79 4.80
CA ARG A 111 -12.22 -3.33 4.80
C ARG A 111 -11.49 -2.82 3.57
N LEU A 112 -10.42 -3.50 3.16
CA LEU A 112 -9.70 -3.21 1.93
C LEU A 112 -10.57 -3.35 0.66
N GLY A 113 -11.57 -4.23 0.68
CA GLY A 113 -12.55 -4.38 -0.40
C GLY A 113 -13.59 -3.25 -0.45
N GLN A 114 -13.78 -2.52 0.66
CA GLN A 114 -14.77 -1.45 0.81
C GLN A 114 -14.14 -0.05 0.87
N ALA A 115 -12.83 0.04 1.09
CA ALA A 115 -12.11 1.30 1.18
C ALA A 115 -12.13 2.05 -0.15
N VAL A 116 -12.36 3.36 -0.08
CA VAL A 116 -12.31 4.25 -1.23
C VAL A 116 -10.89 4.37 -1.76
N THR A 117 -10.74 4.61 -3.05
CA THR A 117 -9.43 4.87 -3.66
C THR A 117 -8.87 6.22 -3.19
N GLN A 118 -7.55 6.39 -3.26
CA GLN A 118 -6.92 7.70 -2.99
C GLN A 118 -7.51 8.81 -3.87
N ARG A 119 -7.88 8.51 -5.12
CA ARG A 119 -8.48 9.49 -6.04
C ARG A 119 -9.84 9.97 -5.52
N GLU A 120 -10.74 9.06 -5.21
CA GLU A 120 -12.07 9.38 -4.67
C GLU A 120 -11.97 10.10 -3.33
N TRP A 121 -10.98 9.74 -2.51
CA TRP A 121 -10.69 10.47 -1.28
C TRP A 121 -10.21 11.90 -1.57
N SER A 122 -9.26 12.09 -2.48
CA SER A 122 -8.74 13.40 -2.86
C SER A 122 -9.83 14.32 -3.45
N GLU A 123 -10.73 13.77 -4.27
CA GLU A 123 -11.86 14.51 -4.84
C GLU A 123 -12.82 15.05 -3.76
N ARG A 124 -12.97 14.35 -2.63
CA ARG A 124 -13.76 14.82 -1.47
C ARG A 124 -13.03 15.87 -0.61
N MET A 125 -11.71 15.81 -0.59
CA MET A 125 -10.87 16.67 0.24
C MET A 125 -10.53 18.01 -0.42
N SER A 126 -10.76 18.16 -1.73
CA SER A 126 -10.61 19.41 -2.47
C SER A 126 -11.96 20.15 -2.56
N PRO A 127 -12.23 21.19 -1.75
CA PRO A 127 -13.51 21.91 -1.76
C PRO A 127 -13.61 22.95 -2.89
N GLU A 128 -13.04 22.71 -4.07
CA GLU A 128 -13.02 23.70 -5.16
C GLU A 128 -13.84 23.25 -6.36
N GLU A 129 -15.17 23.26 -6.20
CA GLU A 129 -16.14 23.49 -7.29
C GLU A 129 -17.46 23.99 -6.69
N MET A 130 -17.45 25.21 -6.16
CA MET A 130 -18.70 25.99 -6.04
C MET A 130 -18.93 26.69 -7.39
N PRO A 131 -20.05 26.45 -8.10
CA PRO A 131 -20.42 27.32 -9.20
C PRO A 131 -20.70 28.72 -8.62
N ARG A 132 -19.92 29.71 -9.07
CA ARG A 132 -20.29 31.11 -8.88
C ARG A 132 -21.56 31.35 -9.68
N ASN A 133 -22.57 31.82 -8.95
CA ASN A 133 -23.90 32.20 -9.42
C ASN A 133 -23.86 33.09 -10.67
#